data_AF-A0A8R7P762-F1
#
_entry.id   AF-A0A8R7P762-F1
#
_cell.length_a   1.000
_cell.length_b   1.000
_cell.length_c   1.000
_cell.angle_alpha   90.00
_cell.angle_beta   90.00
_cell.angle_gamma   90.00
#
_symmetry.space_group_name_H-M   'P 1'
#
loop_
_entity.id
_entity.type
_entity.pdbx_description
1 polymer ?
#
loop_
_entity_poly.entity_id
_entity_poly.type
_entity_poly.pdbx_seq_one_letter_code
_entity_poly.pdbx_strand_id
1 'polypeptide(L)'
;MGESKWMGKRWEEMDTDVLVKIFKELNLVELSPVSQVCRLWRLACSDPLIWGTLDFGLLKSNFIQTRASPYIWVDDRSDKRLAKILRVAMAISRGNVNCMIFHYNLYMKDEHLHYISQRSPHLKRLVMPAWNRISRAGICQAIERWEELESLTMPTIGHPPYIMEGLANNCKNFKELKIMGSFDLLFASAVTTYLPKLKVLSLRCSKVTMGALQCVLNSLEHLEVLNISHCLLFEMATNGRRQVIHELDNKALERASRLREFHHCQSRQCVACQRMMLDEGILRWYRYEDWFWRRDEVRSLDLKDYGRLFGAQCEMLTSVD
;
A
#
# COMPACT_ATOMS: atom_id res chain seq x y z
N MET A 1 -17.43 49.92 39.53
CA MET A 1 -17.81 48.77 38.68
C MET A 1 -16.53 48.24 38.04
N GLY A 2 -16.00 47.14 38.57
CA GLY A 2 -14.82 46.48 37.99
C GLY A 2 -15.27 45.53 36.89
N GLU A 3 -14.94 45.82 35.65
CA GLU A 3 -15.07 44.86 34.56
C GLU A 3 -14.00 43.79 34.74
N SER A 4 -14.41 42.61 35.21
CA SER A 4 -13.60 41.40 35.14
C SER A 4 -13.44 41.01 33.67
N LYS A 5 -12.41 41.58 33.03
CA LYS A 5 -11.99 41.22 31.68
C LYS A 5 -11.47 39.80 31.74
N TRP A 6 -12.27 38.83 31.28
CA TRP A 6 -11.82 37.47 31.07
C TRP A 6 -10.66 37.52 30.07
N MET A 7 -9.42 37.48 30.56
CA MET A 7 -8.23 37.31 29.72
C MET A 7 -8.19 35.86 29.24
N GLY A 8 -9.08 35.53 28.31
CA GLY A 8 -8.91 34.35 27.49
C GLY A 8 -7.61 34.53 26.70
N LYS A 9 -6.66 33.59 26.85
CA LYS A 9 -5.45 33.57 26.03
C LYS A 9 -5.86 33.53 24.55
N ARG A 10 -5.24 34.37 23.72
CA ARG A 10 -5.53 34.41 22.28
C ARG A 10 -5.00 33.14 21.63
N TRP A 11 -5.74 32.59 20.66
CA TRP A 11 -5.27 31.46 19.85
C TRP A 11 -3.94 31.73 19.12
N GLU A 12 -3.64 33.01 18.86
CA GLU A 12 -2.39 33.47 18.27
C GLU A 12 -1.17 33.30 19.18
N GLU A 13 -1.38 33.26 20.50
CA GLU A 13 -0.33 33.11 21.52
C GLU A 13 -0.12 31.64 21.90
N MET A 14 -0.86 30.72 21.28
CA MET A 14 -0.75 29.29 21.57
C MET A 14 0.45 28.69 20.84
N ASP A 15 1.22 27.89 21.59
CA ASP A 15 2.40 27.20 21.06
C ASP A 15 2.04 26.30 19.86
N THR A 16 2.90 26.32 18.84
CA THR A 16 2.74 25.52 17.62
C THR A 16 2.54 24.04 17.92
N ASP A 17 3.25 23.49 18.90
CA ASP A 17 3.14 22.08 19.29
C ASP A 17 1.75 21.73 19.83
N VAL A 18 1.09 22.67 20.50
CA VAL A 18 -0.28 22.51 21.00
C VAL A 18 -1.26 22.57 19.83
N LEU A 19 -1.07 23.51 18.90
CA LEU A 19 -1.86 23.58 17.66
C LEU A 19 -1.75 22.29 16.85
N VAL A 20 -0.54 21.74 16.68
CA VAL A 20 -0.32 20.47 15.96
C VAL A 20 -1.05 19.32 16.63
N LYS A 21 -1.01 19.23 17.97
CA LYS A 21 -1.77 18.20 18.72
C LYS A 21 -3.28 18.33 18.52
N ILE A 22 -3.82 19.55 18.50
CA ILE A 22 -5.24 19.80 18.21
C ILE A 22 -5.56 19.42 16.77
N PHE A 23 -4.76 19.87 15.81
CA PHE A 23 -5.02 19.65 14.38
C PHE A 23 -4.84 18.21 13.94
N LYS A 24 -4.04 17.41 14.65
CA LYS A 24 -3.92 15.98 14.43
C LYS A 24 -5.23 15.21 14.66
N GLU A 25 -6.15 15.78 15.43
CA GLU A 25 -7.48 15.19 15.67
C GLU A 25 -8.48 15.50 14.55
N LEU A 26 -8.13 16.38 13.62
CA LEU A 26 -8.98 16.81 12.52
C LEU A 26 -8.80 15.91 11.29
N ASN A 27 -9.88 15.70 10.56
CA ASN A 27 -9.83 15.06 9.24
C ASN A 27 -9.44 16.08 8.14
N LEU A 28 -9.21 15.61 6.92
CA LEU A 28 -8.77 16.42 5.79
C LEU A 28 -9.76 17.55 5.44
N VAL A 29 -11.06 17.29 5.59
CA VAL A 29 -12.11 18.28 5.34
C VAL A 29 -12.02 19.42 6.35
N GLU A 30 -11.86 19.09 7.63
CA GLU A 30 -11.77 20.05 8.72
C GLU A 30 -10.43 20.81 8.70
N LEU A 31 -9.35 20.11 8.35
CA LEU A 31 -8.01 20.68 8.28
C LEU A 31 -7.88 21.69 7.14
N SER A 32 -8.66 21.53 6.06
CA SER A 32 -8.66 22.43 4.90
C SER A 32 -8.96 23.89 5.27
N PRO A 33 -10.11 24.25 5.87
CA PRO A 33 -10.36 25.63 6.31
C PRO A 33 -9.40 26.09 7.41
N VAL A 34 -9.01 25.21 8.34
CA VAL A 34 -8.04 25.53 9.41
C VAL A 34 -6.70 25.99 8.82
N SER A 35 -6.24 25.36 7.72
CA SER A 35 -5.01 25.75 7.01
C SER A 35 -5.06 27.13 6.35
N GLN A 36 -6.24 27.75 6.26
CA GLN A 36 -6.47 29.05 5.65
C GLN A 36 -6.66 30.19 6.67
N VAL A 37 -6.71 29.89 7.97
CA VAL A 37 -6.94 30.90 9.01
C VAL A 37 -5.80 31.93 9.08
N CYS A 38 -4.57 31.48 9.26
CA CYS A 38 -3.40 32.36 9.28
C CYS A 38 -2.11 31.58 8.95
N ARG A 39 -0.97 32.30 8.83
CA ARG A 39 0.32 31.69 8.49
C ARG A 39 0.77 30.66 9.53
N LEU A 40 0.60 30.94 10.82
CA LEU A 40 1.00 30.04 11.91
C LEU A 40 0.21 28.72 11.83
N TRP A 41 -1.11 28.82 11.67
CA TRP A 41 -1.99 27.66 11.58
C TRP A 41 -1.70 26.85 10.32
N ARG A 42 -1.43 27.51 9.19
CA ARG A 42 -1.02 26.83 7.96
C ARG A 42 0.27 26.02 8.16
N LEU A 43 1.24 26.54 8.90
CA LEU A 43 2.48 25.83 9.22
C LEU A 43 2.21 24.64 10.14
N ALA A 44 1.44 24.83 11.21
CA ALA A 44 1.04 23.75 12.12
C ALA A 44 0.23 22.66 11.39
N CYS A 45 -0.68 23.03 10.49
CA CYS A 45 -1.43 22.08 9.67
C CYS A 45 -0.53 21.26 8.75
N SER A 46 0.66 21.75 8.37
CA SER A 46 1.59 21.05 7.49
C SER A 46 2.56 20.12 8.25
N ASP A 47 2.46 20.04 9.57
CA ASP A 47 3.45 19.33 10.40
C ASP A 47 3.56 17.82 10.06
N PRO A 48 4.78 17.24 10.01
CA PRO A 48 4.99 15.82 9.75
C PRO A 48 4.25 14.86 10.69
N LEU A 49 3.97 15.27 11.94
CA LEU A 49 3.21 14.46 12.90
C LEU A 49 1.75 14.25 12.49
N ILE A 50 1.23 15.12 11.62
CA ILE A 50 -0.08 15.01 11.00
C ILE A 50 0.04 14.16 9.72
N TRP A 51 0.95 14.54 8.83
CA TRP A 51 0.99 14.00 7.45
C TRP A 51 1.80 12.73 7.24
N GLY A 52 2.44 12.20 8.29
CA GLY A 52 3.27 11.01 8.16
C GLY A 52 2.59 9.91 7.35
N THR A 53 1.34 9.56 7.65
CA THR A 53 0.56 8.60 6.86
C THR A 53 -0.70 9.23 6.28
N LEU A 54 -0.83 9.15 4.96
CA LEU A 54 -2.03 9.51 4.22
C LEU A 54 -2.75 8.24 3.76
N ASP A 55 -3.80 7.87 4.49
CA ASP A 55 -4.53 6.61 4.31
C ASP A 55 -5.85 6.82 3.56
N PHE A 56 -5.87 6.50 2.27
CA PHE A 56 -7.06 6.49 1.41
C PHE A 56 -7.77 5.13 1.44
N GLY A 57 -7.63 4.37 2.51
CA GLY A 57 -8.20 3.05 2.65
C GLY A 57 -9.74 3.01 2.66
N LEU A 58 -10.43 4.14 2.81
CA LEU A 58 -11.90 4.20 2.66
C LEU A 58 -12.32 4.59 1.23
N LEU A 59 -11.42 5.21 0.45
CA LEU A 59 -11.73 5.70 -0.89
C LEU A 59 -11.76 4.55 -1.92
N LYS A 60 -12.95 4.20 -2.39
CA LYS A 60 -13.18 3.20 -3.46
C LYS A 60 -13.46 3.89 -4.80
N SER A 61 -13.13 3.25 -5.92
CA SER A 61 -13.60 3.72 -7.25
C SER A 61 -14.92 3.04 -7.61
N ASN A 62 -15.76 3.73 -8.38
CA ASN A 62 -16.84 3.10 -9.12
C ASN A 62 -16.28 2.57 -10.45
N PHE A 63 -16.49 1.29 -10.71
CA PHE A 63 -15.94 0.65 -11.90
C PHE A 63 -16.82 -0.48 -12.42
N ILE A 64 -16.60 -0.84 -13.68
CA ILE A 64 -17.21 -1.99 -14.36
C ILE A 64 -16.07 -2.83 -14.91
N GLN A 65 -16.09 -4.14 -14.64
CA GLN A 65 -15.15 -5.07 -15.27
C GLN A 65 -15.58 -5.35 -16.71
N THR A 66 -14.64 -5.27 -17.65
CA THR A 66 -14.87 -5.48 -19.08
C THR A 66 -14.17 -6.73 -19.59
N ARG A 67 -14.68 -7.34 -20.65
CA ARG A 67 -14.08 -8.54 -21.27
C ARG A 67 -12.94 -8.21 -22.24
N ALA A 68 -12.87 -6.96 -22.71
CA ALA A 68 -11.81 -6.45 -23.56
C ALA A 68 -10.91 -5.51 -22.76
N SER A 69 -9.64 -5.45 -23.17
CA SER A 69 -8.67 -4.47 -22.65
C SER A 69 -9.27 -3.05 -22.67
N PRO A 70 -9.16 -2.26 -21.59
CA PRO A 70 -8.28 -2.44 -20.43
C PRO A 70 -8.85 -3.30 -19.29
N TYR A 71 -9.89 -4.11 -19.53
CA TYR A 71 -10.58 -5.01 -18.59
C TYR A 71 -11.29 -4.33 -17.40
N ILE A 72 -11.14 -3.02 -17.27
CA ILE A 72 -11.76 -2.21 -16.25
C ILE A 72 -12.12 -0.84 -16.84
N TRP A 73 -13.39 -0.46 -16.70
CA TRP A 73 -13.83 0.90 -16.93
C TRP A 73 -14.09 1.55 -15.57
N VAL A 74 -13.52 2.73 -15.34
CA VAL A 74 -13.67 3.49 -14.10
C VAL A 74 -14.40 4.77 -14.44
N ASP A 75 -15.40 5.15 -13.65
CA ASP A 75 -16.13 6.38 -13.92
C ASP A 75 -15.24 7.63 -13.74
N ASP A 76 -15.50 8.64 -14.55
CA ASP A 76 -14.74 9.90 -14.52
C ASP A 76 -14.86 10.63 -13.17
N ARG A 77 -15.99 10.44 -12.48
CA ARG A 77 -16.21 10.98 -11.13
C ARG A 77 -15.21 10.43 -10.12
N SER A 78 -14.89 9.13 -10.16
CA SER A 78 -13.88 8.53 -9.28
C SER A 78 -12.50 9.13 -9.51
N ASP A 79 -12.15 9.37 -10.77
CA ASP A 79 -10.86 9.97 -11.15
C ASP A 79 -10.75 11.42 -10.69
N LYS A 80 -11.76 12.24 -10.99
CA LYS A 80 -11.84 13.63 -10.54
C LYS A 80 -11.83 13.74 -9.03
N ARG A 81 -12.53 12.84 -8.33
CA ARG A 81 -12.57 12.80 -6.86
C ARG A 81 -11.19 12.53 -6.28
N LEU A 82 -10.50 11.48 -6.75
CA LEU A 82 -9.14 11.18 -6.30
C LEU A 82 -8.19 12.34 -6.58
N ALA A 83 -8.24 12.93 -7.79
CA ALA A 83 -7.41 14.08 -8.14
C ALA A 83 -7.67 15.30 -7.23
N LYS A 84 -8.94 15.59 -6.91
CA LYS A 84 -9.32 16.69 -5.99
C LYS A 84 -8.76 16.46 -4.59
N ILE A 85 -8.95 15.26 -4.04
CA ILE A 85 -8.46 14.89 -2.70
C ILE A 85 -6.93 15.00 -2.64
N LEU A 86 -6.23 14.44 -3.63
CA LEU A 86 -4.77 14.52 -3.72
C LEU A 86 -4.31 15.97 -3.77
N ARG A 87 -4.94 16.84 -4.59
CA ARG A 87 -4.56 18.26 -4.66
C ARG A 87 -4.67 18.98 -3.32
N VAL A 88 -5.75 18.75 -2.57
CA VAL A 88 -5.95 19.34 -1.24
C VAL A 88 -4.90 18.81 -0.27
N ALA A 89 -4.76 17.49 -0.17
CA ALA A 89 -3.80 16.86 0.73
C ALA A 89 -2.36 17.29 0.46
N MET A 90 -1.94 17.35 -0.81
CA MET A 90 -0.59 17.79 -1.20
C MET A 90 -0.38 19.28 -1.02
N ALA A 91 -1.42 20.10 -1.10
CA ALA A 91 -1.32 21.54 -0.84
C ALA A 91 -1.08 21.85 0.64
N ILE A 92 -1.71 21.09 1.55
CA ILE A 92 -1.59 21.30 2.98
C ILE A 92 -0.33 20.60 3.55
N SER A 93 -0.05 19.37 3.12
CA SER A 93 1.07 18.57 3.63
C SER A 93 2.46 19.10 3.31
N ARG A 94 2.59 19.93 2.26
CA ARG A 94 3.86 20.52 1.82
C ARG A 94 5.01 19.50 1.66
N GLY A 95 4.69 18.28 1.21
CA GLY A 95 5.68 17.23 0.95
C GLY A 95 6.02 16.36 2.16
N ASN A 96 5.37 16.57 3.31
CA ASN A 96 5.63 15.80 4.54
C ASN A 96 4.97 14.41 4.59
N VAL A 97 4.38 13.94 3.47
CA VAL A 97 3.79 12.60 3.40
C VAL A 97 4.88 11.56 3.19
N ASN A 98 5.04 10.64 4.14
CA ASN A 98 6.04 9.57 4.07
C ASN A 98 5.43 8.17 3.80
N CYS A 99 4.13 7.99 4.04
CA CYS A 99 3.41 6.75 3.79
C CYS A 99 2.09 7.05 3.11
N MET A 100 1.81 6.36 1.99
CA MET A 100 0.53 6.42 1.30
C MET A 100 -0.10 5.06 1.19
N ILE A 101 -1.36 4.97 1.62
CA ILE A 101 -2.14 3.73 1.58
C ILE A 101 -3.36 3.93 0.69
N PHE A 102 -3.52 3.10 -0.32
CA PHE A 102 -4.69 3.10 -1.19
C PHE A 102 -5.54 1.86 -0.94
N HIS A 103 -6.86 2.04 -0.97
CA HIS A 103 -7.79 0.93 -0.90
C HIS A 103 -7.62 -0.02 -2.09
N TYR A 104 -7.82 -1.32 -1.88
CA TYR A 104 -7.61 -2.34 -2.91
C TYR A 104 -8.54 -2.23 -4.12
N ASN A 105 -9.73 -1.64 -3.96
CA ASN A 105 -10.71 -1.34 -5.03
C ASN A 105 -10.62 0.10 -5.57
N LEU A 106 -9.51 0.81 -5.33
CA LEU A 106 -9.24 2.08 -5.99
C LEU A 106 -8.51 1.83 -7.32
N TYR A 107 -8.78 2.63 -8.35
CA TYR A 107 -8.12 2.46 -9.65
C TYR A 107 -7.41 3.75 -10.10
N MET A 108 -6.11 3.81 -9.84
CA MET A 108 -5.26 4.93 -10.25
C MET A 108 -4.85 4.84 -11.73
N LYS A 109 -4.58 5.99 -12.34
CA LYS A 109 -3.98 6.14 -13.68
C LYS A 109 -2.67 6.94 -13.58
N ASP A 110 -1.91 7.00 -14.67
CA ASP A 110 -0.60 7.65 -14.73
C ASP A 110 -0.59 9.08 -14.17
N GLU A 111 -1.59 9.90 -14.51
CA GLU A 111 -1.71 11.28 -14.02
C GLU A 111 -1.74 11.36 -12.48
N HIS A 112 -2.44 10.43 -11.82
CA HIS A 112 -2.52 10.40 -10.36
C HIS A 112 -1.16 10.03 -9.76
N LEU A 113 -0.51 8.99 -10.29
CA LEU A 113 0.78 8.54 -9.79
C LEU A 113 1.87 9.59 -10.02
N HIS A 114 1.87 10.23 -11.20
CA HIS A 114 2.78 11.30 -11.55
C HIS A 114 2.64 12.50 -10.61
N TYR A 115 1.39 12.90 -10.31
CA TYR A 115 1.15 13.98 -9.36
C TYR A 115 1.67 13.63 -7.96
N ILE A 116 1.45 12.39 -7.50
CA ILE A 116 1.94 11.91 -6.21
C ILE A 116 3.48 11.95 -6.17
N SER A 117 4.15 11.42 -7.19
CA SER A 117 5.60 11.34 -7.22
C SER A 117 6.28 12.71 -7.27
N GLN A 118 5.64 13.71 -7.88
CA GLN A 118 6.12 15.09 -7.85
C GLN A 118 5.91 15.78 -6.51
N ARG A 119 4.80 15.49 -5.81
CA ARG A 119 4.41 16.21 -4.59
C ARG A 119 4.88 15.55 -3.30
N SER A 120 5.30 14.30 -3.36
CA SER A 120 5.81 13.54 -2.20
C SER A 120 7.10 12.81 -2.58
N PRO A 121 8.21 13.54 -2.79
CA PRO A 121 9.49 12.94 -3.15
C PRO A 121 10.09 12.09 -2.01
N HIS A 122 9.79 12.44 -0.75
CA HIS A 122 10.29 11.74 0.45
C HIS A 122 9.41 10.54 0.86
N LEU A 123 8.70 9.93 -0.09
CA LEU A 123 7.82 8.80 0.18
C LEU A 123 8.66 7.57 0.55
N LYS A 124 8.41 7.01 1.73
CA LYS A 124 9.09 5.82 2.26
C LYS A 124 8.28 4.56 2.09
N ARG A 125 6.95 4.66 2.10
CA ARG A 125 6.05 3.52 1.95
C ARG A 125 4.89 3.81 1.01
N LEU A 126 4.67 2.89 0.08
CA LEU A 126 3.54 2.92 -0.83
C LEU A 126 2.76 1.61 -0.77
N VAL A 127 1.46 1.68 -0.49
CA VAL A 127 0.54 0.55 -0.61
C VAL A 127 -0.40 0.82 -1.77
N MET A 128 -0.15 0.16 -2.90
CA MET A 128 -0.93 0.31 -4.12
C MET A 128 -2.24 -0.47 -4.02
N PRO A 129 -3.26 -0.11 -4.84
CA PRO A 129 -4.45 -0.92 -5.01
C PRO A 129 -4.14 -2.30 -5.60
N ALA A 130 -5.07 -3.25 -5.46
CA ALA A 130 -4.93 -4.60 -6.01
C ALA A 130 -4.99 -4.63 -7.55
N TRP A 131 -5.53 -3.57 -8.17
CA TRP A 131 -5.58 -3.38 -9.61
C TRP A 131 -5.48 -1.89 -9.93
N ASN A 132 -4.85 -1.54 -11.06
CA ASN A 132 -4.71 -0.15 -11.46
C ASN A 132 -4.63 -0.02 -12.99
N ARG A 133 -4.75 1.21 -13.49
CA ARG A 133 -4.61 1.60 -14.89
C ARG A 133 -3.29 2.33 -15.14
N ILE A 134 -2.26 2.02 -14.35
CA ILE A 134 -0.94 2.65 -14.46
C ILE A 134 -0.13 1.91 -15.53
N SER A 135 0.43 2.66 -16.47
CA SER A 135 1.30 2.13 -17.51
C SER A 135 2.68 1.78 -16.94
N ARG A 136 3.41 0.94 -17.69
CA ARG A 136 4.81 0.65 -17.41
C ARG A 136 5.66 1.92 -17.26
N ALA A 137 5.50 2.86 -18.19
CA ALA A 137 6.25 4.11 -18.19
C ALA A 137 5.87 4.98 -16.98
N GLY A 138 4.58 5.07 -16.67
CA GLY A 138 4.07 5.86 -15.54
C GLY A 138 4.66 5.42 -14.20
N ILE A 139 4.74 4.10 -13.94
CA ILE A 139 5.32 3.60 -12.69
C ILE A 139 6.85 3.72 -12.64
N CYS A 140 7.57 3.50 -13.74
CA CYS A 140 9.02 3.74 -13.79
C CYS A 140 9.36 5.19 -13.46
N GLN A 141 8.69 6.15 -14.11
CA GLN A 141 8.90 7.59 -13.87
C GLN A 141 8.58 8.03 -12.44
N ALA A 142 7.65 7.34 -11.78
CA ALA A 142 7.33 7.61 -10.38
C ALA A 142 8.42 7.07 -9.44
N ILE A 143 8.89 5.84 -9.68
CA ILE A 143 9.97 5.21 -8.89
C ILE A 143 11.27 6.01 -8.96
N GLU A 144 11.61 6.55 -10.13
CA GLU A 144 12.78 7.43 -10.33
C GLU A 144 12.79 8.65 -9.39
N ARG A 145 11.63 9.07 -8.85
CA ARG A 145 11.51 10.22 -7.95
C ARG A 145 11.49 9.86 -6.47
N TRP A 146 11.37 8.59 -6.12
CA TRP A 146 11.24 8.12 -4.74
C TRP A 146 12.53 7.46 -4.25
N GLU A 147 13.60 8.25 -4.17
CA GLU A 147 14.91 7.76 -3.72
C GLU A 147 14.90 7.20 -2.29
N GLU A 148 13.96 7.67 -1.47
CA GLU A 148 13.77 7.25 -0.08
C GLU A 148 12.80 6.07 0.10
N LEU A 149 12.27 5.48 -0.98
CA LEU A 149 11.30 4.39 -0.86
C LEU A 149 11.94 3.17 -0.19
N GLU A 150 11.32 2.70 0.90
CA GLU A 150 11.78 1.57 1.70
C GLU A 150 10.86 0.34 1.54
N SER A 151 9.56 0.57 1.34
CA SER A 151 8.51 -0.45 1.38
C SER A 151 7.46 -0.26 0.28
N LEU A 152 7.18 -1.32 -0.48
CA LEU A 152 6.17 -1.33 -1.53
C LEU A 152 5.23 -2.53 -1.39
N THR A 153 3.92 -2.26 -1.35
CA THR A 153 2.90 -3.27 -1.59
C THR A 153 2.29 -3.03 -2.96
N MET A 154 2.36 -4.02 -3.84
CA MET A 154 1.93 -3.89 -5.24
C MET A 154 1.21 -5.15 -5.75
N PRO A 155 0.32 -5.02 -6.75
CA PRO A 155 -0.29 -6.18 -7.37
C PRO A 155 0.69 -6.92 -8.28
N THR A 156 0.36 -8.17 -8.60
CA THR A 156 1.04 -8.91 -9.67
C THR A 156 1.01 -8.15 -10.98
N ILE A 157 2.09 -8.25 -11.76
CA ILE A 157 2.21 -7.63 -13.08
C ILE A 157 2.74 -8.66 -14.09
N GLY A 158 2.37 -8.50 -15.36
CA GLY A 158 2.71 -9.48 -16.41
C GLY A 158 4.21 -9.59 -16.74
N HIS A 159 5.03 -8.62 -16.34
CA HIS A 159 6.47 -8.65 -16.58
C HIS A 159 7.24 -7.89 -15.48
N PRO A 160 7.62 -8.54 -14.38
CA PRO A 160 8.19 -7.88 -13.20
C PRO A 160 9.51 -7.09 -13.36
N PRO A 161 10.47 -7.48 -14.25
CA PRO A 161 11.80 -6.88 -14.29
C PRO A 161 11.86 -5.35 -14.28
N TYR A 162 11.02 -4.66 -15.04
CA TYR A 162 11.10 -3.20 -15.15
C TYR A 162 10.85 -2.45 -13.84
N ILE A 163 10.00 -2.99 -12.95
CA ILE A 163 9.78 -2.38 -11.63
C ILE A 163 10.92 -2.75 -10.70
N MET A 164 11.33 -4.02 -10.70
CA MET A 164 12.38 -4.49 -9.79
C MET A 164 13.72 -3.80 -10.08
N GLU A 165 14.06 -3.64 -11.36
CA GLU A 165 15.22 -2.87 -11.83
C GLU A 165 15.11 -1.39 -11.48
N GLY A 166 13.94 -0.78 -11.71
CA GLY A 166 13.68 0.61 -11.33
C GLY A 166 13.87 0.85 -9.83
N LEU A 167 13.36 -0.05 -8.99
CA LEU A 167 13.55 0.01 -7.54
C LEU A 167 15.02 -0.15 -7.15
N ALA A 168 15.72 -1.11 -7.76
CA ALA A 168 17.14 -1.37 -7.49
C ALA A 168 18.02 -0.16 -7.83
N ASN A 169 17.73 0.53 -8.93
CA ASN A 169 18.54 1.63 -9.43
C ASN A 169 18.27 2.95 -8.69
N ASN A 170 17.04 3.18 -8.22
CA ASN A 170 16.62 4.48 -7.69
C ASN A 170 16.41 4.48 -6.17
N CYS A 171 15.96 3.38 -5.57
CA CYS A 171 15.53 3.33 -4.17
C CYS A 171 16.58 2.65 -3.27
N LYS A 172 17.60 3.39 -2.83
CA LYS A 172 18.78 2.84 -2.13
C LYS A 172 18.46 2.14 -0.80
N ASN A 173 17.34 2.52 -0.17
CA ASN A 173 16.90 1.99 1.12
C ASN A 173 15.78 0.93 0.99
N PHE A 174 15.48 0.49 -0.24
CA PHE A 174 14.41 -0.46 -0.49
C PHE A 174 14.68 -1.81 0.18
N LYS A 175 13.75 -2.27 1.01
CA LYS A 175 13.96 -3.46 1.85
C LYS A 175 12.72 -4.33 2.06
N GLU A 176 11.52 -3.81 1.83
CA GLU A 176 10.27 -4.55 2.04
C GLU A 176 9.40 -4.59 0.78
N LEU A 177 8.97 -5.79 0.40
CA LEU A 177 8.09 -6.01 -0.73
C LEU A 177 6.92 -6.89 -0.32
N LYS A 178 5.71 -6.46 -0.67
CA LYS A 178 4.50 -7.30 -0.60
C LYS A 178 3.87 -7.42 -1.97
N ILE A 179 3.66 -8.65 -2.42
CA ILE A 179 3.02 -8.93 -3.71
C ILE A 179 1.62 -9.49 -3.48
N MET A 180 0.64 -8.85 -4.11
CA MET A 180 -0.76 -9.25 -4.08
C MET A 180 -1.14 -9.90 -5.42
N GLY A 181 -1.55 -11.17 -5.41
CA GLY A 181 -2.08 -11.85 -6.59
C GLY A 181 -1.28 -13.09 -6.94
N SER A 182 -0.62 -13.10 -8.10
CA SER A 182 0.22 -14.23 -8.52
C SER A 182 1.71 -13.93 -8.27
N PHE A 183 2.45 -14.93 -7.81
CA PHE A 183 3.90 -14.90 -7.68
C PHE A 183 4.47 -16.19 -8.27
N ASP A 184 4.92 -16.09 -9.52
CA ASP A 184 5.46 -17.20 -10.28
C ASP A 184 7.00 -17.13 -10.38
N LEU A 185 7.59 -18.07 -11.12
CA LEU A 185 9.04 -18.17 -11.26
C LEU A 185 9.64 -16.95 -11.97
N LEU A 186 8.89 -16.30 -12.88
CA LEU A 186 9.32 -15.09 -13.55
C LEU A 186 9.44 -13.95 -12.53
N PHE A 187 8.44 -13.82 -11.64
CA PHE A 187 8.45 -12.83 -10.58
C PHE A 187 9.58 -13.09 -9.57
N ALA A 188 9.72 -14.33 -9.10
CA ALA A 188 10.81 -14.71 -8.20
C ALA A 188 12.18 -14.39 -8.80
N SER A 189 12.41 -14.79 -10.06
CA SER A 189 13.66 -14.50 -10.78
C SER A 189 13.96 -12.99 -10.82
N ALA A 190 12.96 -12.16 -11.14
CA ALA A 190 13.14 -10.72 -11.17
C ALA A 190 13.51 -10.15 -9.79
N VAL A 191 12.83 -10.58 -8.73
CA VAL A 191 13.14 -10.16 -7.36
C VAL A 191 14.56 -10.59 -6.98
N THR A 192 14.94 -11.84 -7.26
CA THR A 192 16.28 -12.35 -6.89
C THR A 192 17.40 -11.68 -7.66
N THR A 193 17.17 -11.29 -8.92
CA THR A 193 18.16 -10.64 -9.76
C THR A 193 18.38 -9.18 -9.36
N TYR A 194 17.30 -8.41 -9.18
CA TYR A 194 17.40 -6.96 -9.00
C TYR A 194 17.37 -6.53 -7.53
N LEU A 195 16.76 -7.31 -6.64
CA LEU A 195 16.61 -6.99 -5.22
C LEU A 195 17.28 -8.03 -4.29
N PRO A 196 18.57 -8.38 -4.50
CA PRO A 196 19.24 -9.42 -3.70
C PRO A 196 19.38 -9.07 -2.22
N LYS A 197 19.28 -7.79 -1.86
CA LYS A 197 19.36 -7.27 -0.48
C LYS A 197 18.00 -7.16 0.22
N LEU A 198 16.92 -7.62 -0.42
CA LEU A 198 15.57 -7.56 0.14
C LEU A 198 15.53 -8.25 1.51
N LYS A 199 14.92 -7.59 2.50
CA LYS A 199 14.87 -8.06 3.89
C LYS A 199 13.54 -8.70 4.24
N VAL A 200 12.45 -8.17 3.70
CA VAL A 200 11.09 -8.61 4.00
C VAL A 200 10.35 -8.88 2.70
N LEU A 201 9.82 -10.10 2.56
CA LEU A 201 8.91 -10.47 1.48
C LEU A 201 7.61 -11.02 2.06
N SER A 202 6.49 -10.40 1.74
CA SER A 202 5.16 -10.96 2.02
C SER A 202 4.45 -11.33 0.73
N LEU A 203 4.02 -12.58 0.67
CA LEU A 203 3.17 -13.14 -0.36
C LEU A 203 1.79 -13.50 0.23
N ARG A 204 1.45 -12.98 1.41
CA ARG A 204 0.22 -13.28 2.12
C ARG A 204 -1.00 -13.22 1.19
N CYS A 205 -1.84 -14.25 1.23
CA CYS A 205 -3.03 -14.37 0.39
C CYS A 205 -2.77 -14.27 -1.12
N SER A 206 -1.62 -14.78 -1.60
CA SER A 206 -1.30 -14.86 -3.02
C SER A 206 -1.23 -16.30 -3.55
N LYS A 207 -1.34 -16.45 -4.85
CA LYS A 207 -1.02 -17.68 -5.59
C LYS A 207 0.48 -17.74 -5.77
N VAL A 208 1.12 -18.78 -5.26
CA VAL A 208 2.57 -18.92 -5.31
C VAL A 208 2.93 -20.26 -5.92
N THR A 209 3.78 -20.26 -6.95
CA THR A 209 4.31 -21.54 -7.46
C THR A 209 5.41 -22.03 -6.53
N MET A 210 5.53 -23.34 -6.33
CA MET A 210 6.62 -23.87 -5.49
C MET A 210 8.00 -23.56 -6.07
N GLY A 211 8.14 -23.56 -7.40
CA GLY A 211 9.39 -23.14 -8.04
C GLY A 211 9.78 -21.70 -7.68
N ALA A 212 8.80 -20.78 -7.58
CA ALA A 212 9.04 -19.41 -7.15
C ALA A 212 9.47 -19.32 -5.68
N LEU A 213 8.79 -20.06 -4.80
CA LEU A 213 9.12 -20.13 -3.37
C LEU A 213 10.54 -20.69 -3.17
N GLN A 214 10.87 -21.78 -3.86
CA GLN A 214 12.20 -22.38 -3.82
C GLN A 214 13.27 -21.42 -4.36
N CYS A 215 12.99 -20.69 -5.44
CA CYS A 215 13.89 -19.68 -5.99
C CYS A 215 14.21 -18.59 -4.95
N VAL A 216 13.19 -18.03 -4.30
CA VAL A 216 13.35 -17.03 -3.23
C VAL A 216 14.19 -17.58 -2.07
N LEU A 217 13.85 -18.78 -1.56
CA LEU A 217 14.53 -19.38 -0.42
C LEU A 217 16.01 -19.66 -0.70
N ASN A 218 16.36 -19.97 -1.95
CA ASN A 218 17.75 -20.30 -2.34
C ASN A 218 18.58 -19.06 -2.65
N SER A 219 17.99 -18.05 -3.26
CA SER A 219 18.75 -16.95 -3.87
C SER A 219 18.76 -15.67 -3.03
N LEU A 220 17.77 -15.42 -2.16
CA LEU A 220 17.75 -14.21 -1.32
C LEU A 220 18.46 -14.43 0.01
N GLU A 221 19.79 -14.42 0.01
CA GLU A 221 20.61 -14.69 1.19
C GLU A 221 20.36 -13.70 2.35
N HIS A 222 20.02 -12.45 2.05
CA HIS A 222 19.78 -11.41 3.04
C HIS A 222 18.33 -11.34 3.55
N LEU A 223 17.43 -12.18 3.04
CA LEU A 223 16.04 -12.21 3.47
C LEU A 223 15.96 -12.61 4.94
N GLU A 224 15.25 -11.80 5.73
CA GLU A 224 15.08 -12.00 7.17
C GLU A 224 13.67 -12.46 7.49
N VAL A 225 12.68 -11.96 6.76
CA VAL A 225 11.26 -12.24 6.98
C VAL A 225 10.61 -12.71 5.68
N LEU A 226 10.02 -13.90 5.70
CA LEU A 226 9.18 -14.40 4.63
C LEU A 226 7.79 -14.72 5.16
N ASN A 227 6.76 -14.15 4.54
CA ASN A 227 5.38 -14.47 4.84
C ASN A 227 4.69 -15.11 3.64
N ILE A 228 4.31 -16.37 3.79
CA ILE A 228 3.49 -17.15 2.85
C ILE A 228 2.17 -17.60 3.48
N SER A 229 1.72 -16.91 4.52
CA SER A 229 0.48 -17.23 5.21
C SER A 229 -0.71 -17.12 4.26
N HIS A 230 -1.55 -18.15 4.27
CA HIS A 230 -2.76 -18.24 3.47
C HIS A 230 -2.51 -18.16 1.96
N CYS A 231 -1.31 -18.53 1.49
CA CYS A 231 -1.06 -18.66 0.06
C CYS A 231 -1.79 -19.88 -0.52
N LEU A 232 -2.23 -19.76 -1.77
CA LEU A 232 -2.54 -20.93 -2.59
C LEU A 232 -1.24 -21.42 -3.24
N LEU A 233 -0.57 -22.38 -2.61
CA LEU A 233 0.64 -22.99 -3.16
C LEU A 233 0.28 -24.03 -4.21
N PHE A 234 1.00 -24.03 -5.33
CA PHE A 234 0.78 -25.01 -6.38
C PHE A 234 2.02 -25.31 -7.22
N GLU A 235 2.00 -26.45 -7.89
CA GLU A 235 2.96 -26.83 -8.92
C GLU A 235 2.25 -27.05 -10.25
N MET A 236 3.03 -26.94 -11.33
CA MET A 236 2.58 -27.26 -12.67
C MET A 236 3.03 -28.66 -13.03
N ALA A 237 2.08 -29.60 -13.10
CA ALA A 237 2.35 -30.95 -13.53
C ALA A 237 2.77 -30.98 -15.01
N THR A 238 3.44 -32.05 -15.42
CA THR A 238 3.91 -32.25 -16.81
C THR A 238 2.79 -32.20 -17.85
N ASN A 239 1.56 -32.50 -17.45
CA ASN A 239 0.36 -32.41 -18.28
C ASN A 239 -0.29 -31.00 -18.30
N GLY A 240 0.36 -29.99 -17.72
CA GLY A 240 -0.12 -28.61 -17.65
C GLY A 240 -1.17 -28.34 -16.55
N ARG A 241 -1.57 -29.34 -15.76
CA ARG A 241 -2.54 -29.16 -14.67
C ARG A 241 -1.88 -28.56 -13.42
N ARG A 242 -2.62 -27.71 -12.71
CA ARG A 242 -2.23 -27.18 -11.41
C ARG A 242 -2.50 -28.21 -10.32
N GLN A 243 -1.47 -28.57 -9.58
CA GLN A 243 -1.56 -29.39 -8.39
C GLN A 243 -1.40 -28.50 -7.17
N VAL A 244 -2.47 -28.37 -6.36
CA VAL A 244 -2.43 -27.59 -5.13
C VAL A 244 -1.62 -28.35 -4.08
N ILE A 245 -0.80 -27.60 -3.35
CA ILE A 245 0.08 -28.13 -2.31
C ILE A 245 -0.47 -27.69 -0.96
N HIS A 246 -0.78 -28.69 -0.14
CA HIS A 246 -1.40 -28.49 1.17
C HIS A 246 -0.38 -28.37 2.30
N GLU A 247 0.83 -28.90 2.10
CA GLU A 247 1.89 -28.91 3.11
C GLU A 247 3.24 -28.66 2.42
N LEU A 248 4.10 -27.90 3.08
CA LEU A 248 5.47 -27.66 2.63
C LEU A 248 6.31 -28.92 2.84
N ASP A 249 7.22 -29.18 1.90
CA ASP A 249 8.20 -30.24 2.06
C ASP A 249 9.25 -29.88 3.13
N ASN A 250 9.89 -30.91 3.70
CA ASN A 250 10.93 -30.72 4.72
C ASN A 250 12.09 -29.85 4.21
N LYS A 251 12.37 -29.89 2.91
CA LYS A 251 13.45 -29.12 2.28
C LYS A 251 13.17 -27.62 2.27
N ALA A 252 11.93 -27.22 1.99
CA ALA A 252 11.52 -25.82 2.06
C ALA A 252 11.55 -25.31 3.50
N LEU A 253 11.08 -26.13 4.45
CA LEU A 253 11.13 -25.82 5.89
C LEU A 253 12.57 -25.66 6.39
N GLU A 254 13.45 -26.59 6.04
CA GLU A 254 14.87 -26.54 6.38
C GLU A 254 15.53 -25.27 5.81
N ARG A 255 15.25 -24.94 4.55
CA ARG A 255 15.77 -23.71 3.92
C ARG A 255 15.22 -22.44 4.56
N ALA A 256 13.96 -22.46 4.99
CA ALA A 256 13.34 -21.32 5.68
C ALA A 256 13.85 -21.15 7.12
N SER A 257 14.48 -22.17 7.72
CA SER A 257 14.99 -22.11 9.10
C SER A 257 16.08 -21.04 9.32
N ARG A 258 16.75 -20.59 8.25
CA ARG A 258 17.72 -19.50 8.31
C ARG A 258 17.08 -18.11 8.49
N LEU A 259 15.79 -17.99 8.20
CA LEU A 259 15.07 -16.72 8.28
C LEU A 259 14.81 -16.37 9.75
N ARG A 260 14.91 -15.09 10.10
CA ARG A 260 14.57 -14.62 11.45
C ARG A 260 13.09 -14.88 11.75
N GLU A 261 12.23 -14.66 10.76
CA GLU A 261 10.80 -14.93 10.87
C GLU A 261 10.30 -15.61 9.59
N PHE A 262 9.59 -16.72 9.77
CA PHE A 262 8.91 -17.42 8.69
C PHE A 262 7.45 -17.63 9.06
N HIS A 263 6.57 -16.88 8.40
CA HIS A 263 5.12 -16.94 8.62
C HIS A 263 4.49 -17.82 7.55
N HIS A 264 3.85 -18.91 7.97
CA HIS A 264 3.13 -19.81 7.07
C HIS A 264 1.82 -20.30 7.70
N CYS A 265 0.80 -20.45 6.88
CA CYS A 265 -0.47 -21.02 7.29
C CYS A 265 -1.16 -21.68 6.10
N GLN A 266 -1.36 -22.99 6.16
CA GLN A 266 -2.09 -23.81 5.18
C GLN A 266 -3.18 -24.66 5.86
N SER A 267 -3.61 -24.26 7.05
CA SER A 267 -4.58 -25.03 7.84
C SER A 267 -5.95 -25.04 7.19
N ARG A 268 -6.56 -26.23 7.10
CA ARG A 268 -7.96 -26.41 6.65
C ARG A 268 -8.98 -25.80 7.62
N GLN A 269 -8.59 -25.50 8.85
CA GLN A 269 -9.45 -24.86 9.85
C GLN A 269 -9.28 -23.33 9.85
N CYS A 270 -8.26 -22.80 9.18
CA CYS A 270 -8.05 -21.36 9.08
C CYS A 270 -9.01 -20.75 8.04
N VAL A 271 -9.82 -19.78 8.49
CA VAL A 271 -10.78 -19.07 7.63
C VAL A 271 -10.09 -18.43 6.43
N ALA A 272 -8.92 -17.81 6.60
CA ALA A 272 -8.19 -17.18 5.50
C ALA A 272 -7.69 -18.21 4.46
N CYS A 273 -7.21 -19.38 4.90
CA CYS A 273 -6.83 -20.47 4.00
C CYS A 273 -8.05 -21.04 3.24
N GLN A 274 -9.18 -21.24 3.93
CA GLN A 274 -10.41 -21.70 3.31
C GLN A 274 -10.89 -20.74 2.22
N ARG A 275 -10.91 -19.43 2.51
CA ARG A 275 -11.24 -18.38 1.54
C ARG A 275 -10.35 -18.43 0.31
N MET A 276 -9.04 -18.58 0.51
CA MET A 276 -8.08 -18.65 -0.58
C MET A 276 -8.25 -19.90 -1.46
N MET A 277 -8.64 -21.03 -0.88
CA MET A 277 -9.01 -22.23 -1.63
C MET A 277 -10.32 -22.02 -2.41
N LEU A 278 -11.36 -21.49 -1.77
CA LEU A 278 -12.68 -21.24 -2.37
C LEU A 278 -12.61 -20.22 -3.52
N ASP A 279 -11.77 -19.20 -3.39
CA ASP A 279 -11.59 -18.17 -4.41
C ASP A 279 -10.56 -18.56 -5.47
N GLU A 280 -10.01 -19.77 -5.44
CA GLU A 280 -8.95 -20.25 -6.34
C GLU A 280 -7.74 -19.31 -6.37
N GLY A 281 -7.43 -18.71 -5.21
CA GLY A 281 -6.37 -17.73 -5.03
C GLY A 281 -6.58 -16.40 -5.76
N ILE A 282 -7.79 -16.13 -6.23
CA ILE A 282 -8.17 -14.81 -6.73
C ILE A 282 -8.44 -13.91 -5.52
N LEU A 283 -7.87 -12.70 -5.52
CA LEU A 283 -8.10 -11.71 -4.48
C LEU A 283 -9.54 -11.19 -4.54
N ARG A 284 -10.44 -11.79 -3.75
CA ARG A 284 -11.84 -11.37 -3.63
C ARG A 284 -12.13 -10.69 -2.30
N TRP A 285 -11.23 -9.82 -1.84
CA TRP A 285 -11.38 -9.12 -0.56
C TRP A 285 -12.72 -8.38 -0.39
N TYR A 286 -13.35 -7.95 -1.48
CA TYR A 286 -14.70 -7.37 -1.48
C TYR A 286 -15.82 -8.31 -1.00
N ARG A 287 -15.58 -9.62 -0.89
CA ARG A 287 -16.54 -10.60 -0.34
C ARG A 287 -16.43 -10.77 1.16
N TYR A 288 -15.39 -10.21 1.77
CA TYR A 288 -15.02 -10.44 3.17
C TYR A 288 -15.03 -9.15 3.95
N GLU A 289 -14.67 -9.22 5.22
CA GLU A 289 -14.65 -8.07 6.11
C GLU A 289 -13.64 -7.02 5.62
N ASP A 290 -14.02 -5.74 5.66
CA ASP A 290 -13.21 -4.63 5.14
C ASP A 290 -11.84 -4.48 5.85
N TRP A 291 -11.66 -5.05 7.05
CA TRP A 291 -10.36 -5.07 7.74
C TRP A 291 -9.41 -6.16 7.22
N PHE A 292 -9.91 -7.16 6.50
CA PHE A 292 -9.15 -8.38 6.17
C PHE A 292 -7.90 -8.10 5.31
N TRP A 293 -8.01 -7.19 4.35
CA TRP A 293 -6.90 -6.83 3.45
C TRP A 293 -5.81 -6.00 4.14
N ARG A 294 -6.15 -5.36 5.27
CA ARG A 294 -5.23 -4.51 6.04
C ARG A 294 -4.30 -5.31 6.93
N ARG A 295 -4.63 -6.58 7.20
CA ARG A 295 -3.86 -7.46 8.08
C ARG A 295 -2.69 -8.11 7.38
N ASP A 296 -1.58 -8.18 8.09
CA ASP A 296 -0.40 -8.97 7.73
C ASP A 296 0.25 -9.53 8.99
N GLU A 297 0.76 -10.76 8.93
CA GLU A 297 1.51 -11.37 10.02
C GLU A 297 2.87 -10.67 10.23
N VAL A 298 3.39 -10.01 9.19
CA VAL A 298 4.58 -9.15 9.28
C VAL A 298 4.21 -7.79 9.83
N ARG A 299 4.70 -7.46 11.02
CA ARG A 299 4.38 -6.21 11.74
C ARG A 299 4.63 -4.93 10.95
N SER A 300 5.69 -4.89 10.14
CA SER A 300 5.98 -3.72 9.30
C SER A 300 4.99 -3.56 8.15
N LEU A 301 4.35 -4.66 7.73
CA LEU A 301 3.39 -4.67 6.62
C LEU A 301 1.92 -4.58 7.08
N ASP A 302 1.62 -4.84 8.35
CA ASP A 302 0.29 -4.66 8.95
C ASP A 302 -0.14 -3.18 8.92
N LEU A 303 -1.28 -2.89 8.29
CA LEU A 303 -1.76 -1.50 8.11
C LEU A 303 -2.59 -1.01 9.30
N LYS A 304 -2.86 -1.88 10.28
CA LYS A 304 -3.71 -1.60 11.45
C LYS A 304 -5.07 -1.02 11.02
N ASP A 305 -5.71 -0.30 11.94
CA ASP A 305 -6.97 0.39 11.66
C ASP A 305 -6.75 1.61 10.74
N TYR A 306 -7.83 2.13 10.18
CA TYR A 306 -7.78 3.28 9.28
C TYR A 306 -7.27 4.54 9.98
N GLY A 307 -6.50 5.34 9.24
CA GLY A 307 -6.09 6.67 9.68
C GLY A 307 -7.28 7.64 9.86
N ARG A 308 -7.10 8.68 10.69
CA ARG A 308 -8.14 9.70 10.94
C ARG A 308 -8.23 10.79 9.87
N LEU A 309 -7.12 11.05 9.16
CA LEU A 309 -7.04 12.12 8.16
C LEU A 309 -8.06 11.98 7.03
N PHE A 310 -8.37 10.77 6.60
CA PHE A 310 -9.38 10.53 5.59
C PHE A 310 -10.47 9.61 6.15
N GLY A 311 -11.58 10.22 6.59
CA GLY A 311 -12.76 9.52 7.11
C GLY A 311 -13.95 9.57 6.15
N ALA A 312 -15.05 8.89 6.51
CA ALA A 312 -16.28 8.85 5.71
C ALA A 312 -16.86 10.23 5.35
N GLN A 313 -16.68 11.23 6.23
CA GLN A 313 -17.10 12.61 5.96
C GLN A 313 -16.36 13.23 4.76
N CYS A 314 -15.13 12.81 4.49
CA CYS A 314 -14.36 13.25 3.33
C CYS A 314 -14.94 12.71 2.01
N GLU A 315 -15.65 11.59 2.04
CA GLU A 315 -16.30 11.01 0.85
C GLU A 315 -17.48 11.85 0.37
N MET A 316 -18.27 12.40 1.30
CA MET A 316 -19.48 13.17 0.99
C MET A 316 -19.21 14.56 0.42
N LEU A 317 -18.10 15.21 0.82
CA LEU A 317 -17.78 16.58 0.40
C LEU A 317 -16.95 16.65 -0.89
N THR A 318 -16.57 15.49 -1.42
CA THR A 318 -15.84 15.36 -2.68
C THR A 318 -16.70 14.72 -3.77
N SER A 319 -18.01 14.54 -3.53
CA SER A 319 -18.97 14.29 -4.59
C SER A 319 -18.89 15.46 -5.57
N VAL A 320 -18.42 15.16 -6.77
CA VAL A 320 -18.41 16.09 -7.88
C VAL A 320 -19.84 16.09 -8.41
N ASP A 321 -20.53 17.24 -8.32
CA ASP A 321 -21.79 17.48 -9.04
C ASP A 321 -21.59 17.32 -10.55
#